data_AF-A0A7C3QUW1-F1
#
_entry.id   AF-A0A7C3QUW1-F1
#
_cell.length_a   1.000
_cell.length_b   1.000
_cell.length_c   1.000
_cell.angle_alpha   90.00
_cell.angle_beta   90.00
_cell.angle_gamma   90.00
#
_symmetry.space_group_name_H-M   'P 1'
#
loop_
_entity.id
_entity.type
_entity.pdbx_description
1 polymer ?
#
loop_
_entity_poly.entity_id
_entity_poly.type
_entity_poly.pdbx_seq_one_letter_code
_entity_poly.pdbx_strand_id
1 'polypeptide(L)'
;AIETMERNMIDTLMTGTQVYYSGGGSTRSSVGTNVLSASDLGHVLAKLRKYGAPAYNGPKAQPVGKESDMKSDPRILGRQNANTPHYVGVIHPSVEQDLINNSTITLAYQYSQPWALYNGEVGQWSGVRFCRSNMIPEYTSGTGPALSVSGSGSSLPGAPIYVVVTGVDTQNFFESVIYTETNITPTAGENITLTTPNTPGFVYNVYVGTASGAERLSQSSIAANTPVTISALPPSNAAAVPPALGSATDVVVPTFVFGQNAYGVAPLDKLETTYLREADKFDPLNQVRMVGWKFMEAYIITQPNFMYRIESSTAFA
;
A
#
# COMPACT_ATOMS: atom_id res chain seq x y z
N ALA A 1 -8.68 10.88 -13.50
CA ALA A 1 -7.57 11.84 -13.25
C ALA A 1 -7.05 11.68 -11.82
N ILE A 2 -7.75 12.21 -10.81
CA ILE A 2 -7.29 12.20 -9.40
C ILE A 2 -7.00 10.80 -8.88
N GLU A 3 -7.88 9.84 -9.16
CA GLU A 3 -7.66 8.43 -8.80
C GLU A 3 -6.36 7.86 -9.40
N THR A 4 -6.01 8.23 -10.63
CA THR A 4 -4.77 7.78 -11.26
C THR A 4 -3.54 8.45 -10.65
N MET A 5 -3.65 9.72 -10.28
CA MET A 5 -2.60 10.45 -9.57
C MET A 5 -2.32 9.80 -8.21
N GLU A 6 -3.37 9.57 -7.42
CA GLU A 6 -3.28 8.97 -6.09
C GLU A 6 -2.72 7.53 -6.14
N ARG A 7 -3.10 6.75 -7.16
CA ARG A 7 -2.56 5.42 -7.39
C ARG A 7 -1.06 5.43 -7.64
N ASN A 8 -0.58 6.29 -8.53
CA ASN A 8 0.83 6.44 -8.84
C ASN A 8 1.64 6.93 -7.61
N MET A 9 1.03 7.80 -6.79
CA MET A 9 1.59 8.20 -5.51
C MET A 9 1.74 6.99 -4.59
N ILE A 10 0.67 6.22 -4.37
CA ILE A 10 0.66 5.10 -3.45
C ILE A 10 1.63 4.00 -3.91
N ASP A 11 1.72 3.72 -5.20
CA ASP A 11 2.70 2.80 -5.76
C ASP A 11 4.13 3.23 -5.43
N THR A 12 4.43 4.53 -5.59
CA THR A 12 5.72 5.11 -5.18
C THR A 12 5.97 4.95 -3.68
N LEU A 13 4.95 5.21 -2.84
CA LEU A 13 5.05 5.04 -1.39
C LEU A 13 5.31 3.58 -0.98
N MET A 14 4.75 2.62 -1.73
CA MET A 14 4.96 1.19 -1.51
C MET A 14 6.39 0.72 -1.81
N THR A 15 7.18 1.49 -2.56
CA THR A 15 8.62 1.22 -2.76
C THR A 15 9.49 1.61 -1.56
N GLY A 16 8.91 2.26 -0.54
CA GLY A 16 9.61 2.60 0.70
C GLY A 16 10.20 1.38 1.40
N THR A 17 11.47 1.46 1.78
CA THR A 17 12.22 0.32 2.36
C THR A 17 12.00 0.15 3.87
N GLN A 18 11.56 1.21 4.55
CA GLN A 18 11.33 1.19 5.99
C GLN A 18 9.93 0.65 6.29
N VAL A 19 9.86 -0.62 6.69
CA VAL A 19 8.61 -1.29 7.04
C VAL A 19 8.65 -1.74 8.49
N TYR A 20 7.52 -1.58 9.18
CA TYR A 20 7.27 -2.14 10.50
C TYR A 20 6.01 -2.99 10.45
N TYR A 21 6.14 -4.25 10.84
CA TYR A 21 5.01 -5.17 10.90
C TYR A 21 4.43 -5.13 12.32
N SER A 22 3.11 -4.89 12.44
CA SER A 22 2.44 -4.88 13.74
C SER A 22 2.66 -6.21 14.46
N GLY A 23 2.90 -6.15 15.77
CA GLY A 23 3.38 -7.29 16.57
C GLY A 23 4.91 -7.48 16.56
N GLY A 24 5.66 -6.67 15.79
CA GLY A 24 7.12 -6.58 15.87
C GLY A 24 7.88 -7.64 15.07
N GLY A 25 7.23 -8.36 14.17
CA GLY A 25 7.89 -9.35 13.32
C GLY A 25 8.71 -8.75 12.17
N SER A 26 9.31 -9.62 11.36
CA SER A 26 10.28 -9.23 10.30
C SER A 26 9.72 -9.31 8.88
N THR A 27 8.53 -9.88 8.70
CA THR A 27 7.90 -10.13 7.39
C THR A 27 6.40 -9.88 7.45
N ARG A 28 5.75 -9.66 6.31
CA ARG A 28 4.29 -9.49 6.23
C ARG A 28 3.52 -10.67 6.84
N SER A 29 4.02 -11.88 6.65
CA SER A 29 3.45 -13.10 7.24
C SER A 29 3.40 -13.11 8.77
N SER A 30 4.17 -12.26 9.44
CA SER A 30 4.17 -12.15 10.90
C SER A 30 3.09 -11.22 11.48
N VAL A 31 2.39 -10.46 10.62
CA VAL A 31 1.33 -9.54 11.06
C VAL A 31 0.17 -10.30 11.69
N GLY A 32 -0.25 -11.44 11.13
CA GLY A 32 -1.36 -12.25 11.64
C GLY A 32 -2.61 -11.40 11.88
N THR A 33 -3.20 -11.49 13.08
CA THR A 33 -4.38 -10.72 13.50
C THR A 33 -4.04 -9.41 14.23
N ASN A 34 -2.78 -8.95 14.19
CA ASN A 34 -2.36 -7.76 14.93
C ASN A 34 -2.88 -6.48 14.25
N VAL A 35 -3.90 -5.87 14.85
CA VAL A 35 -4.44 -4.56 14.46
C VAL A 35 -3.51 -3.41 14.90
N LEU A 36 -3.55 -2.28 14.17
CA LEU A 36 -2.70 -1.13 14.46
C LEU A 36 -2.91 -0.62 15.90
N SER A 37 -1.86 -0.72 16.72
CA SER A 37 -1.91 -0.33 18.12
C SER A 37 -1.16 0.97 18.43
N ALA A 38 -1.47 1.58 19.57
CA ALA A 38 -0.73 2.75 20.07
C ALA A 38 0.78 2.46 20.27
N SER A 39 1.13 1.22 20.66
CA SER A 39 2.52 0.77 20.78
C SER A 39 3.24 0.70 19.44
N ASP A 40 2.56 0.23 18.38
CA ASP A 40 3.14 0.17 17.04
C ASP A 40 3.50 1.58 16.52
N LEU A 41 2.60 2.55 16.75
CA LEU A 41 2.87 3.95 16.48
C LEU A 41 4.05 4.47 17.31
N GLY A 42 4.14 4.10 18.59
CA GLY A 42 5.28 4.43 19.46
C GLY A 42 6.62 3.91 18.92
N HIS A 43 6.67 2.67 18.41
CA HIS A 43 7.87 2.09 17.81
C HIS A 43 8.30 2.84 16.55
N VAL A 44 7.36 3.17 15.66
CA VAL A 44 7.66 3.94 14.44
C VAL A 44 8.13 5.35 14.77
N LEU A 45 7.48 6.04 15.72
CA LEU A 45 7.87 7.37 16.15
C LEU A 45 9.26 7.39 16.80
N ALA A 46 9.58 6.38 17.61
CA ALA A 46 10.91 6.23 18.19
C ALA A 46 11.98 6.09 17.10
N LYS A 47 11.69 5.31 16.04
CA LYS A 47 12.58 5.17 14.88
C LYS A 47 12.72 6.49 14.11
N LEU A 48 11.62 7.15 13.75
CA LEU A 48 11.64 8.43 13.04
C LEU A 48 12.46 9.49 13.80
N ARG A 49 12.25 9.61 15.11
CA ARG A 49 13.02 10.52 15.97
C ARG A 49 14.48 10.12 16.08
N LYS A 50 14.79 8.81 16.16
CA LYS A 50 16.17 8.29 16.16
C LYS A 50 16.92 8.63 14.87
N TYR A 51 16.24 8.57 13.73
CA TYR A 51 16.82 9.00 12.44
C TYR A 51 16.87 10.53 12.26
N GLY A 52 16.33 11.30 13.22
CA GLY A 52 16.29 12.75 13.14
C GLY A 52 15.27 13.28 12.12
N ALA A 53 14.23 12.50 11.80
CA ALA A 53 13.17 12.93 10.89
C ALA A 53 12.46 14.17 11.46
N PRO A 54 12.50 15.33 10.78
CA PRO A 54 11.87 16.54 11.29
C PRO A 54 10.35 16.40 11.30
N ALA A 55 9.70 16.84 12.38
CA ALA A 55 8.24 16.92 12.44
C ALA A 55 7.74 18.18 11.74
N TYR A 56 6.54 18.11 11.14
CA TYR A 56 5.80 19.27 10.67
C TYR A 56 5.47 20.18 11.84
N ASN A 57 5.60 21.50 11.64
CA ASN A 57 5.46 22.51 12.70
C ASN A 57 6.37 22.26 13.93
N GLY A 58 7.43 21.45 13.76
CA GLY A 58 8.47 21.27 14.75
C GLY A 58 9.33 22.52 14.93
N PRO A 59 10.15 22.56 16.00
CA PRO A 59 11.13 23.61 16.16
C PRO A 59 12.06 23.63 14.93
N LYS A 60 11.91 24.67 14.10
CA LYS A 60 12.80 24.89 12.96
C LYS A 60 14.21 25.11 13.50
N ALA A 61 15.22 24.53 12.86
CA ALA A 61 16.61 24.82 13.20
C ALA A 61 16.82 26.34 13.12
N GLN A 62 16.87 27.00 14.29
CA GLN A 62 17.09 28.43 14.32
C GLN A 62 18.57 28.69 14.00
N PRO A 63 18.88 29.69 13.16
CA PRO A 63 20.24 30.20 13.07
C PRO A 63 20.74 30.57 14.46
N VAL A 64 21.97 30.19 14.80
CA VAL A 64 22.62 30.56 16.06
C VAL A 64 22.48 32.08 16.27
N GLY A 65 21.78 32.49 17.31
CA GLY A 65 21.61 33.91 17.68
C GLY A 65 20.20 34.49 17.58
N LYS A 66 19.15 33.70 17.30
CA LYS A 66 17.76 34.14 17.48
C LYS A 66 17.06 33.23 18.49
N GLU A 67 16.72 33.81 19.65
CA GLU A 67 15.95 33.12 20.69
C GLU A 67 14.67 32.53 20.09
N SER A 68 14.31 31.34 20.56
CA SER A 68 13.06 30.69 20.22
C SER A 68 11.89 31.55 20.70
N ASP A 69 11.14 32.10 19.76
CA ASP A 69 9.76 32.57 19.97
C ASP A 69 8.82 31.39 20.31
N MET A 70 9.25 30.48 21.19
CA MET A 70 8.32 29.65 21.96
C MET A 70 7.66 30.57 22.97
N LYS A 71 6.73 31.41 22.49
CA LYS A 71 5.77 32.08 23.34
C LYS A 71 4.92 30.99 23.99
N SER A 72 5.36 30.52 25.15
CA SER A 72 4.54 29.82 26.13
C SER A 72 3.55 30.83 26.73
N ASP A 73 2.67 31.36 25.88
CA ASP A 73 1.51 32.13 26.32
C ASP A 73 0.35 31.14 26.51
N PRO A 74 -0.11 30.90 27.75
CA PRO A 74 -1.18 29.96 28.03
C PRO A 74 -2.53 30.36 27.38
N ARG A 75 -2.67 31.57 26.82
CA ARG A 75 -3.89 31.95 26.07
C ARG A 75 -3.93 31.47 24.62
N ILE A 76 -2.80 31.00 24.08
CA ILE A 76 -2.73 30.44 22.70
C ILE A 76 -3.18 28.96 22.68
N LEU A 77 -3.36 28.32 23.85
CA LEU A 77 -3.81 26.93 24.02
C LEU A 77 -5.16 26.62 23.33
N GLY A 78 -6.01 27.62 23.07
CA GLY A 78 -7.29 27.44 22.36
C GLY A 78 -7.19 27.29 20.83
N ARG A 79 -6.07 27.67 20.21
CA ARG A 79 -5.79 27.51 18.76
C ARG A 79 -4.56 26.65 18.47
N GLN A 80 -3.97 26.02 19.49
CA GLN A 80 -2.72 25.25 19.37
C GLN A 80 -2.88 23.90 18.67
N ASN A 81 -4.09 23.35 18.55
CA ASN A 81 -4.29 22.07 17.87
C ASN A 81 -3.90 22.10 16.39
N ALA A 82 -3.81 23.26 15.72
CA ALA A 82 -3.33 23.34 14.34
C ALA A 82 -1.79 23.35 14.22
N ASN A 83 -1.09 23.89 15.22
CA ASN A 83 0.33 24.27 15.13
C ASN A 83 1.26 23.46 16.05
N THR A 84 0.80 22.32 16.60
CA THR A 84 1.68 21.42 17.35
C THR A 84 2.62 20.65 16.41
N PRO A 85 3.85 20.36 16.86
CA PRO A 85 4.75 19.46 16.13
C PRO A 85 4.09 18.09 15.89
N HIS A 86 4.03 17.66 14.64
CA HIS A 86 3.42 16.37 14.29
C HIS A 86 4.09 15.70 13.09
N TYR A 87 3.94 14.38 13.01
CA TYR A 87 4.14 13.58 11.81
C TYR A 87 2.78 13.42 11.11
N VAL A 88 2.80 13.16 9.80
CA VAL A 88 1.58 12.91 9.02
C VAL A 88 1.44 11.41 8.81
N GLY A 89 0.25 10.88 9.09
CA GLY A 89 -0.13 9.50 8.84
C GLY A 89 -1.18 9.43 7.74
N VAL A 90 -1.03 8.52 6.79
CA VAL A 90 -2.05 8.23 5.77
C VAL A 90 -2.57 6.81 6.00
N ILE A 91 -3.87 6.69 6.29
CA ILE A 91 -4.53 5.46 6.77
C ILE A 91 -5.72 5.06 5.91
N HIS A 92 -6.00 3.75 5.89
CA HIS A 92 -7.16 3.17 5.23
C HIS A 92 -8.41 3.31 6.15
N PRO A 93 -9.63 3.42 5.60
CA PRO A 93 -10.84 3.55 6.42
C PRO A 93 -11.07 2.39 7.40
N SER A 94 -10.67 1.15 7.08
CA SER A 94 -10.81 0.01 8.03
C SER A 94 -9.87 0.16 9.25
N VAL A 95 -8.62 0.54 9.02
CA VAL A 95 -7.63 0.82 10.07
C VAL A 95 -8.01 2.06 10.89
N GLU A 96 -8.68 3.04 10.28
CA GLU A 96 -9.29 4.17 11.00
C GLU A 96 -10.30 3.68 12.05
N GLN A 97 -11.17 2.73 11.70
CA GLN A 97 -12.13 2.16 12.64
C GLN A 97 -11.46 1.35 13.75
N ASP A 98 -10.38 0.63 13.47
CA ASP A 98 -9.58 -0.05 14.50
C ASP A 98 -9.01 0.95 15.52
N LEU A 99 -8.49 2.09 15.07
CA LEU A 99 -7.95 3.13 15.94
C LEU A 99 -9.03 3.81 16.78
N ILE A 100 -10.21 4.09 16.22
CA ILE A 100 -11.33 4.72 16.95
C ILE A 100 -11.81 3.80 18.08
N ASN A 101 -11.89 2.49 17.81
CA ASN A 101 -12.31 1.48 18.80
C ASN A 101 -11.19 1.05 19.75
N ASN A 102 -9.98 1.61 19.62
CA ASN A 102 -8.88 1.31 20.52
C ASN A 102 -9.14 1.90 21.92
N SER A 103 -9.23 1.03 22.92
CA SER A 103 -9.56 1.41 24.30
C SER A 103 -8.65 2.50 24.89
N THR A 104 -7.37 2.53 24.52
CA THR A 104 -6.43 3.55 25.01
C THR A 104 -6.74 4.93 24.42
N ILE A 105 -7.13 4.97 23.14
CA ILE A 105 -7.51 6.20 22.43
C ILE A 105 -8.87 6.68 22.93
N THR A 106 -9.86 5.78 23.01
CA THR A 106 -11.22 6.12 23.47
C THR A 106 -11.20 6.69 24.90
N LEU A 107 -10.45 6.07 25.83
CA LEU A 107 -10.33 6.56 27.21
C LEU A 107 -9.68 7.95 27.29
N ALA A 108 -8.68 8.24 26.45
CA ALA A 108 -8.01 9.53 26.43
C ALA A 108 -8.93 10.67 25.94
N TYR A 109 -9.76 10.39 24.93
CA TYR A 109 -10.68 11.39 24.36
C TYR A 109 -12.00 11.54 25.10
N GLN A 110 -12.42 10.53 25.88
CA GLN A 110 -13.69 10.56 26.61
C GLN A 110 -13.89 11.82 27.47
N TYR A 111 -12.81 12.35 28.05
CA TYR A 111 -12.87 13.54 28.91
C TYR A 111 -12.28 14.80 28.25
N SER A 112 -11.41 14.65 27.25
CA SER A 112 -10.67 15.77 26.66
C SER A 112 -11.31 16.30 25.39
N GLN A 113 -11.87 15.42 24.55
CA GLN A 113 -12.46 15.75 23.25
C GLN A 113 -13.64 14.83 22.90
N PRO A 114 -14.77 14.90 23.63
CA PRO A 114 -15.94 14.05 23.36
C PRO A 114 -16.50 14.19 21.93
N TRP A 115 -16.32 15.37 21.32
CA TRP A 115 -16.77 15.67 19.96
C TRP A 115 -16.02 14.87 18.89
N ALA A 116 -14.74 14.52 19.11
CA ALA A 116 -13.96 13.71 18.17
C ALA A 116 -14.53 12.28 18.11
N LEU A 117 -14.99 11.76 19.24
CA LEU A 117 -15.63 10.45 19.33
C LEU A 117 -17.01 10.45 18.63
N TYR A 118 -17.79 11.53 18.73
CA TYR A 118 -19.09 11.62 18.04
C TYR A 118 -18.96 11.80 16.53
N ASN A 119 -17.90 12.47 16.06
CA ASN A 119 -17.64 12.70 14.64
C ASN A 119 -16.90 11.53 13.96
N GLY A 120 -16.51 10.50 14.71
CA GLY A 120 -15.77 9.36 14.19
C GLY A 120 -14.37 9.73 13.69
N GLU A 121 -13.70 10.66 14.36
CA GLU A 121 -12.36 11.13 13.98
C GLU A 121 -11.29 10.52 14.91
N VAL A 122 -10.19 10.02 14.34
CA VAL A 122 -9.03 9.55 15.12
C VAL A 122 -8.25 10.72 15.77
N GLY A 123 -8.27 11.89 15.14
CA GLY A 123 -7.54 13.07 15.62
C GLY A 123 -6.01 12.90 15.62
N GLN A 124 -5.33 13.67 16.48
CA GLN A 124 -3.88 13.57 16.65
C GLN A 124 -3.54 12.59 17.78
N TRP A 125 -2.89 11.47 17.46
CA TRP A 125 -2.44 10.50 18.45
C TRP A 125 -0.92 10.35 18.45
N SER A 126 -0.29 10.39 19.63
CA SER A 126 1.16 10.19 19.80
C SER A 126 2.03 11.12 18.94
N GLY A 127 1.51 12.29 18.54
CA GLY A 127 2.25 13.20 17.64
C GLY A 127 2.16 12.82 16.16
N VAL A 128 1.24 11.94 15.77
CA VAL A 128 0.85 11.66 14.37
C VAL A 128 -0.54 12.23 14.12
N ARG A 129 -0.75 12.89 12.98
CA ARG A 129 -2.07 13.30 12.51
C ARG A 129 -2.45 12.47 11.31
N PHE A 130 -3.65 11.92 11.33
CA PHE A 130 -4.10 11.00 10.30
C PHE A 130 -4.90 11.71 9.21
N CYS A 131 -4.65 11.31 7.97
CA CYS A 131 -5.45 11.60 6.79
C CYS A 131 -5.92 10.29 6.21
N ARG A 132 -7.21 10.20 5.88
CA ARG A 132 -7.80 9.00 5.30
C ARG A 132 -7.66 9.02 3.78
N SER A 133 -7.33 7.86 3.20
CA SER A 133 -7.43 7.61 1.77
C SER A 133 -8.09 6.25 1.54
N ASN A 134 -9.04 6.19 0.61
CA ASN A 134 -9.70 4.96 0.17
C ASN A 134 -8.92 4.22 -0.93
N MET A 135 -7.79 4.76 -1.38
CA MET A 135 -6.94 4.16 -2.42
C MET A 135 -5.77 3.35 -1.85
N ILE A 136 -5.61 3.31 -0.52
CA ILE A 136 -4.59 2.49 0.13
C ILE A 136 -4.91 1.01 -0.13
N PRO A 137 -3.95 0.21 -0.62
CA PRO A 137 -4.21 -1.18 -0.97
C PRO A 137 -4.48 -2.01 0.28
N GLU A 138 -5.41 -2.94 0.16
CA GLU A 138 -5.59 -4.02 1.12
C GLU A 138 -5.02 -5.31 0.51
N TYR A 139 -4.20 -6.02 1.28
CA TYR A 139 -3.69 -7.32 0.90
C TYR A 139 -4.50 -8.40 1.60
N THR A 140 -5.13 -9.25 0.82
CA THR A 140 -5.81 -10.46 1.29
C THR A 140 -5.13 -11.69 0.72
N SER A 141 -5.42 -12.85 1.29
CA SER A 141 -4.89 -14.11 0.81
C SER A 141 -6.00 -15.03 0.29
N GLY A 142 -5.59 -16.00 -0.53
CA GLY A 142 -6.49 -17.03 -1.06
C GLY A 142 -5.79 -18.37 -1.19
N THR A 143 -6.57 -19.44 -1.36
CA THR A 143 -6.02 -20.80 -1.55
C THR A 143 -5.34 -20.92 -2.91
N GLY A 144 -4.06 -21.29 -2.90
CA GLY A 144 -3.23 -21.49 -4.10
C GLY A 144 -3.87 -22.39 -5.17
N PRO A 145 -3.51 -22.19 -6.45
CA PRO A 145 -4.10 -22.93 -7.56
C PRO A 145 -3.68 -24.41 -7.54
N ALA A 146 -4.55 -25.28 -8.04
CA ALA A 146 -4.14 -26.64 -8.35
C ALA A 146 -3.18 -26.65 -9.55
N LEU A 147 -2.05 -27.33 -9.41
CA LEU A 147 -1.06 -27.52 -10.47
C LEU A 147 -1.21 -28.91 -11.09
N SER A 148 -0.97 -29.03 -12.40
CA SER A 148 -1.00 -30.30 -13.12
C SER A 148 0.09 -30.35 -14.17
N VAL A 149 0.76 -31.50 -14.33
CA VAL A 149 1.72 -31.71 -15.42
C VAL A 149 0.99 -32.03 -16.72
N SER A 150 1.45 -31.47 -17.84
CA SER A 150 0.88 -31.77 -19.16
C SER A 150 1.88 -31.59 -20.30
N GLY A 151 1.78 -32.47 -21.30
CA GLY A 151 2.53 -32.36 -22.56
C GLY A 151 4.05 -32.43 -22.39
N SER A 152 4.75 -32.21 -23.51
CA SER A 152 6.21 -32.14 -23.59
C SER A 152 6.63 -30.92 -24.43
N GLY A 153 7.91 -30.57 -24.40
CA GLY A 153 8.46 -29.43 -25.15
C GLY A 153 8.70 -28.17 -24.33
N SER A 154 8.75 -28.30 -23.00
CA SER A 154 9.12 -27.22 -22.07
C SER A 154 10.64 -27.15 -21.89
N SER A 155 11.13 -26.05 -21.33
CA SER A 155 12.49 -25.91 -20.81
C SER A 155 12.55 -26.01 -19.28
N LEU A 156 11.51 -26.56 -18.65
CA LEU A 156 11.45 -26.69 -17.19
C LEU A 156 12.36 -27.84 -16.71
N PRO A 157 13.07 -27.65 -15.59
CA PRO A 157 13.90 -28.70 -15.01
C PRO A 157 13.05 -29.78 -14.33
N GLY A 158 13.63 -30.97 -14.17
CA GLY A 158 13.07 -32.03 -13.33
C GLY A 158 13.31 -31.75 -11.84
N ALA A 159 12.76 -30.66 -11.34
CA ALA A 159 12.96 -30.16 -9.97
C ALA A 159 11.67 -29.49 -9.45
N PRO A 160 11.51 -29.29 -8.12
CA PRO A 160 10.37 -28.58 -7.58
C PRO A 160 10.23 -27.19 -8.20
N ILE A 161 9.06 -26.94 -8.80
CA ILE A 161 8.65 -25.64 -9.31
C ILE A 161 7.60 -25.08 -8.37
N TYR A 162 7.88 -23.89 -7.86
CA TYR A 162 7.01 -23.12 -6.99
C TYR A 162 6.23 -22.12 -7.84
N VAL A 163 4.94 -22.01 -7.56
CA VAL A 163 4.00 -21.16 -8.27
C VAL A 163 3.18 -20.38 -7.27
N VAL A 164 3.16 -19.07 -7.46
CA VAL A 164 2.29 -18.13 -6.74
C VAL A 164 1.42 -17.43 -7.78
N VAL A 165 0.14 -17.32 -7.48
CA VAL A 165 -0.80 -16.51 -8.27
C VAL A 165 -1.22 -15.33 -7.44
N THR A 166 -1.41 -14.20 -8.08
CA THR A 166 -1.91 -12.99 -7.43
C THR A 166 -3.04 -12.38 -8.24
N GLY A 167 -3.99 -11.76 -7.55
CA GLY A 167 -5.10 -11.02 -8.14
C GLY A 167 -4.82 -9.54 -8.12
N VAL A 168 -4.93 -8.91 -9.28
CA VAL A 168 -4.92 -7.46 -9.49
C VAL A 168 -6.34 -6.99 -9.69
N ASP A 169 -6.78 -6.06 -8.84
CA ASP A 169 -8.12 -5.48 -8.95
C ASP A 169 -8.26 -4.69 -10.26
N THR A 170 -9.36 -4.92 -10.98
CA THR A 170 -9.69 -4.22 -12.24
C THR A 170 -10.06 -2.75 -12.06
N GLN A 171 -10.40 -2.31 -10.85
CA GLN A 171 -10.69 -0.91 -10.54
C GLN A 171 -9.42 -0.20 -10.06
N ASN A 172 -8.84 -0.71 -8.97
CA ASN A 172 -7.72 -0.05 -8.29
C ASN A 172 -6.34 -0.49 -8.80
N PHE A 173 -6.26 -1.44 -9.75
CA PHE A 173 -5.02 -1.92 -10.39
C PHE A 173 -3.88 -2.20 -9.40
N PHE A 174 -4.22 -2.50 -8.15
CA PHE A 174 -3.30 -2.98 -7.15
C PHE A 174 -3.40 -4.49 -7.08
N GLU A 175 -2.25 -5.12 -6.89
CA GLU A 175 -2.14 -6.54 -6.60
C GLU A 175 -2.56 -6.78 -5.15
N SER A 176 -3.86 -7.03 -4.95
CA SER A 176 -4.48 -7.08 -3.62
C SER A 176 -4.67 -8.49 -3.09
N VAL A 177 -4.80 -9.51 -3.95
CA VAL A 177 -4.97 -10.90 -3.48
C VAL A 177 -3.69 -11.67 -3.73
N ILE A 178 -3.08 -12.24 -2.70
CA ILE A 178 -1.88 -13.07 -2.82
C ILE A 178 -2.24 -14.50 -2.44
N TYR A 179 -2.30 -15.39 -3.43
CA TYR A 179 -2.64 -16.78 -3.18
C TYR A 179 -1.46 -17.54 -2.59
N THR A 180 -1.73 -18.51 -1.72
CA THR A 180 -0.68 -19.30 -1.08
C THR A 180 0.17 -20.03 -2.12
N GLU A 181 1.48 -20.11 -1.86
CA GLU A 181 2.42 -20.81 -2.73
C GLU A 181 2.04 -22.29 -2.88
N THR A 182 2.12 -22.78 -4.11
CA THR A 182 1.91 -24.19 -4.46
C THR A 182 3.13 -24.69 -5.21
N ASN A 183 3.43 -25.98 -5.11
CA ASN A 183 4.55 -26.55 -5.83
C ASN A 183 4.19 -27.88 -6.47
N ILE A 184 4.89 -28.20 -7.56
CA ILE A 184 4.83 -29.47 -8.25
C ILE A 184 6.22 -29.80 -8.80
N THR A 185 6.55 -31.08 -8.91
CA THR A 185 7.81 -31.53 -9.52
C THR A 185 7.51 -32.19 -10.86
N PRO A 186 7.65 -31.48 -11.99
CA PRO A 186 7.53 -32.10 -13.31
C PRO A 186 8.75 -32.96 -13.63
N THR A 187 8.63 -33.83 -14.62
CA THR A 187 9.79 -34.40 -15.30
C THR A 187 10.41 -33.32 -16.20
N ALA A 188 11.74 -33.37 -16.41
CA ALA A 188 12.42 -32.41 -17.28
C ALA A 188 11.77 -32.37 -18.68
N GLY A 189 11.35 -31.17 -19.11
CA GLY A 189 10.71 -30.94 -20.40
C GLY A 189 9.18 -31.09 -20.43
N GLU A 190 8.52 -31.42 -19.31
CA GLU A 190 7.05 -31.37 -19.19
C GLU A 190 6.56 -29.95 -18.89
N ASN A 191 5.35 -29.59 -19.34
CA ASN A 191 4.75 -28.31 -18.96
C ASN A 191 3.97 -28.44 -17.66
N ILE A 192 3.80 -27.32 -16.97
CA ILE A 192 2.88 -27.21 -15.84
C ILE A 192 1.66 -26.42 -16.31
N THR A 193 0.48 -26.82 -15.87
CA THR A 193 -0.78 -26.12 -16.12
C THR A 193 -1.46 -25.79 -14.81
N LEU A 194 -2.14 -24.65 -14.82
CA LEU A 194 -3.02 -24.19 -13.75
C LEU A 194 -4.22 -23.49 -14.37
N THR A 195 -5.27 -23.29 -13.59
CA THR A 195 -6.38 -22.40 -13.97
C THR A 195 -6.37 -21.22 -13.01
N THR A 196 -6.43 -19.99 -13.54
CA THR A 196 -6.51 -18.80 -12.68
C THR A 196 -7.80 -18.85 -11.85
N PRO A 197 -7.79 -18.31 -10.62
CA PRO A 197 -8.97 -18.29 -9.78
C PRO A 197 -10.17 -17.61 -10.46
N ASN A 198 -11.39 -17.98 -10.04
CA ASN A 198 -12.64 -17.49 -10.61
C ASN A 198 -13.27 -16.36 -9.77
N THR A 199 -12.45 -15.53 -9.12
CA THR A 199 -12.97 -14.40 -8.35
C THR A 199 -13.27 -13.25 -9.33
N PRO A 200 -14.52 -12.76 -9.43
CA PRO A 200 -14.86 -11.63 -10.28
C PRO A 200 -14.10 -10.36 -9.89
N GLY A 201 -13.87 -9.45 -10.84
CA GLY A 201 -13.23 -8.16 -10.57
C GLY A 201 -11.71 -8.19 -10.54
N PHE A 202 -11.09 -9.36 -10.78
CA PHE A 202 -9.63 -9.54 -10.79
C PHE A 202 -9.10 -10.01 -12.14
N VAL A 203 -7.91 -9.53 -12.48
CA VAL A 203 -7.00 -10.16 -13.45
C VAL A 203 -5.80 -10.72 -12.70
N TYR A 204 -5.19 -11.78 -13.22
CA TYR A 204 -4.22 -12.56 -12.47
C TYR A 204 -2.83 -12.48 -13.05
N ASN A 205 -1.84 -12.43 -12.17
CA ASN A 205 -0.43 -12.62 -12.50
C ASN A 205 0.03 -13.98 -11.96
N VAL A 206 0.94 -14.61 -12.69
CA VAL A 206 1.50 -15.92 -12.36
C VAL A 206 3.00 -15.77 -12.17
N TYR A 207 3.46 -16.10 -10.97
CA TYR A 207 4.87 -16.12 -10.59
C TYR A 207 5.36 -17.56 -10.52
N VAL A 208 6.55 -17.81 -11.04
CA VAL A 208 7.16 -19.14 -11.10
C VAL A 208 8.61 -19.07 -10.66
N GLY A 209 9.07 -20.06 -9.90
CA GLY A 209 10.45 -20.17 -9.46
C GLY A 209 10.87 -21.59 -9.12
N THR A 210 12.16 -21.79 -8.87
CA THR A 210 12.72 -23.08 -8.42
C THR A 210 13.04 -23.08 -6.92
N ALA A 211 12.75 -21.99 -6.22
CA ALA A 211 12.96 -21.84 -4.79
C ALA A 211 11.77 -21.07 -4.19
N SER A 212 11.26 -21.59 -3.08
CA SER A 212 10.15 -20.99 -2.32
C SER A 212 10.46 -19.55 -1.93
N GLY A 213 9.49 -18.66 -2.15
CA GLY A 213 9.59 -17.22 -1.87
C GLY A 213 10.55 -16.45 -2.79
N ALA A 214 11.00 -17.06 -3.89
CA ALA A 214 11.89 -16.45 -4.88
C ALA A 214 11.32 -16.54 -6.32
N GLU A 215 10.01 -16.72 -6.44
CA GLU A 215 9.28 -16.76 -7.71
C GLU A 215 9.34 -15.41 -8.42
N ARG A 216 9.33 -15.45 -9.75
CA ARG A 216 9.32 -14.25 -10.60
C ARG A 216 8.18 -14.27 -11.60
N LEU A 217 7.80 -13.09 -12.06
CA LEU A 217 6.67 -12.91 -12.96
C LEU A 217 6.91 -13.68 -14.27
N SER A 218 6.06 -14.67 -14.53
CA SER A 218 6.08 -15.48 -15.75
C SER A 218 5.05 -14.98 -16.75
N GLN A 219 3.82 -14.72 -16.28
CA GLN A 219 2.71 -14.24 -17.09
C GLN A 219 1.88 -13.23 -16.30
N SER A 220 1.26 -12.28 -16.98
CA SER A 220 0.52 -11.18 -16.35
C SER A 220 -0.80 -10.90 -17.07
N SER A 221 -1.72 -10.21 -16.38
CA SER A 221 -2.99 -9.74 -16.94
C SER A 221 -3.86 -10.86 -17.52
N ILE A 222 -3.87 -12.02 -16.87
CA ILE A 222 -4.65 -13.18 -17.29
C ILE A 222 -6.08 -13.04 -16.75
N ALA A 223 -7.09 -13.28 -17.58
CA ALA A 223 -8.48 -13.23 -17.13
C ALA A 223 -8.76 -14.30 -16.05
N ALA A 224 -9.81 -14.08 -15.25
CA ALA A 224 -10.30 -15.06 -14.30
C ALA A 224 -10.71 -16.37 -14.99
N ASN A 225 -10.61 -17.50 -14.27
CA ASN A 225 -11.01 -18.83 -14.74
C ASN A 225 -10.40 -19.24 -16.11
N THR A 226 -9.16 -18.83 -16.36
CA THR A 226 -8.46 -19.06 -17.62
C THR A 226 -7.34 -20.07 -17.42
N PRO A 227 -7.25 -21.14 -18.24
CA PRO A 227 -6.13 -22.06 -18.21
C PRO A 227 -4.82 -21.36 -18.61
N VAL A 228 -3.76 -21.67 -17.87
CA VAL A 228 -2.41 -21.15 -18.07
C VAL A 228 -1.44 -22.30 -18.20
N THR A 229 -0.58 -22.24 -19.22
CA THR A 229 0.52 -23.19 -19.41
C THR A 229 1.85 -22.52 -19.12
N ILE A 230 2.63 -23.12 -18.23
CA ILE A 230 3.99 -22.72 -17.87
C ILE A 230 4.94 -23.71 -18.57
N SER A 231 5.73 -23.19 -19.50
CA SER A 231 6.67 -23.99 -20.32
C SER A 231 8.14 -23.60 -20.14
N ALA A 232 8.43 -22.53 -19.41
CA ALA A 232 9.79 -22.08 -19.13
C ALA A 232 9.86 -21.30 -17.81
N LEU A 233 11.07 -21.20 -17.25
CA LEU A 233 11.33 -20.32 -16.12
C LEU A 233 11.42 -18.86 -16.59
N PRO A 234 10.88 -17.91 -15.82
CA PRO A 234 11.03 -16.48 -16.12
C PRO A 234 12.50 -16.04 -16.01
N PRO A 235 12.90 -14.95 -16.71
CA PRO A 235 14.26 -14.44 -16.64
C PRO A 235 14.55 -13.87 -15.24
N SER A 236 15.83 -13.83 -14.87
CA SER A 236 16.26 -13.41 -13.52
C SER A 236 15.94 -11.95 -13.17
N ASN A 237 15.71 -11.10 -14.17
CA ASN A 237 15.33 -9.70 -14.03
C ASN A 237 13.81 -9.45 -14.05
N ALA A 238 12.98 -10.50 -14.14
CA ALA A 238 11.54 -10.36 -14.02
C ALA A 238 11.15 -9.89 -12.60
N ALA A 239 9.96 -9.28 -12.48
CA ALA A 239 9.46 -8.78 -11.21
C ALA A 239 9.39 -9.92 -10.17
N ALA A 240 9.82 -9.65 -8.94
CA ALA A 240 9.73 -10.60 -7.84
C ALA A 240 8.27 -10.73 -7.38
N VAL A 241 7.90 -11.90 -6.86
CA VAL A 241 6.61 -12.11 -6.19
C VAL A 241 6.43 -11.10 -5.04
N PRO A 242 5.22 -10.54 -4.85
CA PRO A 242 4.91 -9.74 -3.68
C PRO A 242 5.12 -10.52 -2.36
N PRO A 243 5.45 -9.85 -1.24
CA PRO A 243 5.60 -10.53 0.04
C PRO A 243 4.34 -11.28 0.47
N ALA A 244 4.50 -12.55 0.82
CA ALA A 244 3.40 -13.44 1.23
C ALA A 244 2.74 -13.04 2.56
N LEU A 245 1.47 -13.42 2.71
CA LEU A 245 0.72 -13.35 3.96
C LEU A 245 0.92 -14.64 4.78
N GLY A 246 0.56 -14.61 6.07
CA GLY A 246 0.83 -15.71 7.01
C GLY A 246 -0.17 -16.85 6.91
N SER A 247 -1.45 -16.52 6.68
CA SER A 247 -2.57 -17.45 6.56
C SER A 247 -3.50 -17.04 5.41
N ALA A 248 -4.32 -17.98 4.93
CA ALA A 248 -5.33 -17.81 3.87
C ALA A 248 -6.53 -16.92 4.25
N THR A 249 -6.59 -16.43 5.50
CA THR A 249 -7.62 -15.52 6.00
C THR A 249 -7.05 -14.20 6.50
N ASP A 250 -5.73 -14.00 6.37
CA ASP A 250 -5.10 -12.79 6.84
C ASP A 250 -5.43 -11.63 5.90
N VAL A 251 -5.69 -10.48 6.51
CA VAL A 251 -5.81 -9.19 5.84
C VAL A 251 -4.69 -8.32 6.37
N VAL A 252 -3.94 -7.67 5.47
CA VAL A 252 -2.87 -6.75 5.80
C VAL A 252 -3.07 -5.44 5.07
N VAL A 253 -3.09 -4.36 5.82
CA VAL A 253 -3.30 -3.01 5.33
C VAL A 253 -2.09 -2.13 5.72
N PRO A 254 -1.48 -1.41 4.76
CA PRO A 254 -0.40 -0.49 5.05
C PRO A 254 -0.93 0.85 5.56
N THR A 255 -0.20 1.44 6.50
CA THR A 255 -0.35 2.82 6.98
C THR A 255 0.98 3.52 6.80
N PHE A 256 0.99 4.69 6.16
CA PHE A 256 2.23 5.43 5.92
C PHE A 256 2.38 6.54 6.94
N VAL A 257 3.56 6.69 7.54
CA VAL A 257 3.89 7.77 8.48
C VAL A 257 5.11 8.54 7.97
N PHE A 258 4.98 9.85 7.88
CA PHE A 258 5.95 10.75 7.26
C PHE A 258 6.45 11.83 8.20
N GLY A 259 7.77 12.03 8.20
CA GLY A 259 8.40 13.29 8.58
C GLY A 259 8.41 14.29 7.43
N GLN A 260 8.84 15.51 7.72
CA GLN A 260 9.08 16.54 6.73
C GLN A 260 10.20 16.09 5.77
N ASN A 261 10.06 16.41 4.48
CA ASN A 261 11.02 16.06 3.43
C ASN A 261 11.24 14.54 3.25
N ALA A 262 10.31 13.70 3.69
CA ALA A 262 10.35 12.26 3.41
C ALA A 262 9.90 11.93 1.98
N TYR A 263 8.93 12.71 1.49
CA TYR A 263 8.26 12.53 0.22
C TYR A 263 8.10 13.87 -0.50
N GLY A 264 8.21 13.87 -1.83
CA GLY A 264 8.04 15.04 -2.67
C GLY A 264 7.22 14.74 -3.92
N VAL A 265 6.49 15.74 -4.38
CA VAL A 265 5.77 15.75 -5.65
C VAL A 265 6.41 16.82 -6.54
N ALA A 266 6.83 16.43 -7.75
CA ALA A 266 7.37 17.32 -8.76
C ALA A 266 6.34 17.50 -9.89
N PRO A 267 5.54 18.58 -9.89
CA PRO A 267 4.64 18.87 -11.00
C PRO A 267 5.45 19.37 -12.21
N LEU A 268 5.43 18.62 -13.31
CA LEU A 268 6.13 18.97 -14.57
C LEU A 268 5.21 19.72 -15.52
N ASP A 269 3.93 19.35 -15.56
CA ASP A 269 2.87 20.04 -16.30
C ASP A 269 1.59 20.05 -15.46
N LYS A 270 0.74 21.05 -15.70
CA LYS A 270 -0.55 21.17 -15.01
C LYS A 270 -1.52 20.10 -15.51
N LEU A 271 -2.52 19.78 -14.68
CA LEU A 271 -3.65 18.97 -15.11
C LEU A 271 -4.46 19.73 -16.17
N GLU A 272 -4.55 19.14 -17.36
CA GLU A 272 -5.37 19.62 -18.48
C GLU A 272 -6.54 18.65 -18.63
N THR A 273 -7.77 19.17 -18.52
CA THR A 273 -8.99 18.40 -18.76
C THR A 273 -9.65 18.90 -20.04
N THR A 274 -10.15 17.97 -20.84
CA THR A 274 -10.89 18.27 -22.06
C THR A 274 -12.25 17.61 -21.97
N TYR A 275 -13.27 18.38 -22.34
CA TYR A 275 -14.63 17.89 -22.47
C TYR A 275 -15.12 18.34 -23.84
N LEU A 276 -15.36 17.39 -24.73
CA LEU A 276 -15.89 17.68 -26.07
C LEU A 276 -17.36 18.11 -25.91
N ARG A 277 -17.59 19.42 -25.95
CA ARG A 277 -18.90 20.06 -25.83
C ARG A 277 -19.54 20.37 -27.18
N GLU A 278 -18.73 20.53 -28.22
CA GLU A 278 -19.12 21.00 -29.54
C GLU A 278 -18.68 19.99 -30.62
N ALA A 279 -19.22 20.15 -31.82
CA ALA A 279 -18.86 19.34 -32.98
C ALA A 279 -17.37 19.48 -33.30
N ASP A 280 -16.68 18.36 -33.45
CA ASP A 280 -15.27 18.28 -33.82
C ASP A 280 -15.12 17.43 -35.10
N LYS A 281 -13.97 17.48 -35.77
CA LYS A 281 -13.68 16.76 -37.01
C LYS A 281 -13.98 15.26 -36.94
N PHE A 282 -13.80 14.65 -35.76
CA PHE A 282 -14.07 13.22 -35.53
C PHE A 282 -15.53 12.93 -35.13
N ASP A 283 -16.25 13.93 -34.61
CA ASP A 283 -17.67 13.84 -34.26
C ASP A 283 -18.41 15.12 -34.70
N PRO A 284 -18.63 15.28 -36.02
CA PRO A 284 -19.19 16.51 -36.59
C PRO A 284 -20.66 16.75 -36.20
N LEU A 285 -21.35 15.74 -35.65
CA LEU A 285 -22.72 15.85 -35.15
C LEU A 285 -22.79 15.89 -33.61
N ASN A 286 -21.66 15.85 -32.90
CA ASN A 286 -21.58 15.84 -31.43
C ASN A 286 -22.48 14.74 -30.82
N GLN A 287 -22.43 13.54 -31.38
CA GLN A 287 -23.21 12.37 -30.96
C GLN A 287 -22.58 11.65 -29.76
N VAL A 288 -21.26 11.73 -29.61
CA VAL A 288 -20.50 11.10 -28.55
C VAL A 288 -20.11 12.16 -27.51
N ARG A 289 -19.94 11.74 -26.26
CA ARG A 289 -19.32 12.57 -25.22
C ARG A 289 -17.96 11.99 -24.91
N MET A 290 -16.91 12.77 -25.13
CA MET A 290 -15.55 12.40 -24.81
C MET A 290 -15.03 13.28 -23.69
N VAL A 291 -14.48 12.63 -22.66
CA VAL A 291 -13.84 13.27 -21.53
C VAL A 291 -12.40 12.79 -21.49
N GLY A 292 -11.46 13.73 -21.59
CA GLY A 292 -10.03 13.46 -21.57
C GLY A 292 -9.36 14.22 -20.44
N TRP A 293 -8.25 13.66 -19.95
CA TRP A 293 -7.38 14.37 -19.04
C TRP A 293 -5.92 14.00 -19.32
N LYS A 294 -5.02 14.94 -19.07
CA LYS A 294 -3.57 14.81 -19.17
C LYS A 294 -2.95 15.51 -17.98
N PHE A 295 -1.95 14.88 -17.37
CA PHE A 295 -1.09 15.52 -16.37
C PHE A 295 0.32 14.97 -16.53
N MET A 296 1.31 15.71 -16.03
CA MET A 296 2.69 15.21 -15.89
C MET A 296 3.20 15.58 -14.51
N GLU A 297 3.36 14.58 -13.66
CA GLU A 297 3.93 14.74 -12.33
C GLU A 297 4.83 13.54 -12.01
N ALA A 298 5.83 13.77 -11.18
CA ALA A 298 6.70 12.73 -10.67
C ALA A 298 6.61 12.68 -9.14
N TYR A 299 6.56 11.48 -8.60
CA TYR A 299 6.55 11.20 -7.17
C TYR A 299 7.89 10.63 -6.75
N ILE A 300 8.45 11.13 -5.65
CA ILE A 300 9.78 10.72 -5.21
C ILE A 300 9.85 10.62 -3.68
N ILE A 301 10.43 9.52 -3.21
CA ILE A 301 10.87 9.39 -1.83
C ILE A 301 12.25 10.06 -1.73
N THR A 302 12.31 11.24 -1.14
CA THR A 302 13.54 12.03 -1.00
C THR A 302 14.44 11.51 0.11
N GLN A 303 13.86 11.00 1.19
CA GLN A 303 14.58 10.41 2.30
C GLN A 303 13.83 9.18 2.82
N PRO A 304 14.25 7.96 2.45
CA PRO A 304 13.55 6.74 2.88
C PRO A 304 13.54 6.57 4.41
N ASN A 305 14.55 7.07 5.13
CA ASN A 305 14.61 6.94 6.59
C ASN A 305 13.62 7.86 7.34
N PHE A 306 12.99 8.82 6.66
CA PHE A 306 12.02 9.75 7.26
C PHE A 306 10.57 9.33 6.98
N MET A 307 10.39 8.17 6.36
CA MET A 307 9.10 7.54 6.14
C MET A 307 9.12 6.15 6.77
N TYR A 308 8.00 5.72 7.32
CA TYR A 308 7.78 4.34 7.73
C TYR A 308 6.43 3.88 7.20
N ARG A 309 6.40 2.67 6.65
CA ARG A 309 5.16 1.93 6.40
C ARG A 309 4.91 0.99 7.57
N ILE A 310 3.74 1.08 8.17
CA ILE A 310 3.25 0.12 9.16
C ILE A 310 2.32 -0.84 8.43
N GLU A 311 2.61 -2.12 8.47
CA GLU A 311 1.69 -3.15 7.96
C GLU A 311 0.99 -3.79 9.16
N SER A 312 -0.33 -3.67 9.20
CA SER A 312 -1.18 -4.17 10.28
C SER A 312 -2.38 -4.90 9.71
N SER A 313 -2.96 -5.80 10.49
CA SER A 313 -4.27 -6.36 10.18
C SER A 313 -5.37 -5.37 10.52
N THR A 314 -6.61 -5.73 10.17
CA THR A 314 -7.81 -4.97 10.53
C THR A 314 -8.91 -5.91 10.99
N ALA A 315 -9.70 -5.49 11.97
CA ALA A 315 -10.91 -6.21 12.37
C ALA A 315 -12.14 -5.79 11.54
N PHE A 316 -11.98 -4.83 10.63
CA PHE A 316 -13.04 -4.22 9.82
C PHE A 316 -12.80 -4.38 8.31
N ALA A 317 -12.24 -5.52 7.90
CA ALA A 317 -12.07 -5.91 6.49
C ALA A 317 -13.41 -6.17 5.79
#